data_AF-A0A167R536-F1
#
_entry.id   AF-A0A167R536-F1
#
_cell.length_a   1.000
_cell.length_b   1.000
_cell.length_c   1.000
_cell.angle_alpha   90.00
_cell.angle_beta   90.00
_cell.angle_gamma   90.00
#
_symmetry.space_group_name_H-M   'P 1'
#
loop_
_entity.id
_entity.type
_entity.pdbx_description
1 polymer ?
#
loop_
_entity_poly.entity_id
_entity_poly.type
_entity_poly.pdbx_seq_one_letter_code
_entity_poly.pdbx_strand_id
1 'polypeptide(L)'
;MAKIDVHHHFYPPVMRQALDRAGGDPSGWYTPPWTLELDQDMGRRMKVTTTILSVTAPGPGIERDAARAATLARSCNESAAAIRDAQPRQYGFFASVPSLFDTEAVLKEIDYAYTSLRADGVTLFTRYGDGPNYLGHAAFRPIWADLSRRDAVVFIHPTHPVDTQLVNQWLPQPMFDYPHETGRAAMDLLTSGILQDYPGCKIILSHAGGTLPYLIHRAATMLPFMPRTLGL
;
A
#
# COMPACT_ATOMS: atom_id res chain seq x y z
N MET A 1 -13.10 24.47 -5.13
CA MET A 1 -11.94 23.88 -4.43
C MET A 1 -11.45 22.72 -5.26
N ALA A 2 -10.15 22.58 -5.49
CA ALA A 2 -9.60 21.38 -6.15
C ALA A 2 -9.83 20.16 -5.24
N LYS A 3 -10.26 19.03 -5.80
CA LYS A 3 -10.50 17.78 -5.07
C LYS A 3 -9.53 16.73 -5.58
N ILE A 4 -8.63 16.30 -4.70
CA ILE A 4 -7.61 15.30 -5.01
C ILE A 4 -8.04 13.99 -4.36
N ASP A 5 -8.10 12.92 -5.16
CA ASP A 5 -8.36 11.56 -4.69
C ASP A 5 -7.03 10.81 -4.54
N VAL A 6 -6.67 10.47 -3.30
CA VAL A 6 -5.40 9.82 -2.95
C VAL A 6 -5.55 8.33 -2.63
N HIS A 7 -6.76 7.79 -2.68
CA HIS A 7 -7.04 6.36 -2.48
C HIS A 7 -7.86 5.86 -3.66
N HIS A 8 -7.19 5.82 -4.82
CA HIS A 8 -7.80 5.41 -6.08
C HIS A 8 -7.07 4.22 -6.68
N HIS A 9 -7.80 3.13 -6.90
CA HIS A 9 -7.23 1.91 -7.46
C HIS A 9 -7.42 1.84 -8.96
N PHE A 10 -6.37 1.44 -9.66
CA PHE A 10 -6.43 1.12 -11.07
C PHE A 10 -5.95 -0.31 -11.32
N TYR A 11 -6.46 -0.91 -12.39
CA TYR A 11 -6.14 -2.28 -12.77
C TYR A 11 -5.53 -2.28 -14.17
N PRO A 12 -4.22 -1.98 -14.31
CA PRO A 12 -3.59 -2.05 -15.62
C PRO A 12 -3.68 -3.50 -16.14
N PRO A 13 -3.70 -3.72 -17.47
CA PRO A 13 -3.88 -5.05 -18.04
C PRO A 13 -2.93 -6.11 -17.48
N VAL A 14 -1.67 -5.74 -17.20
CA VAL A 14 -0.67 -6.63 -16.59
C VAL A 14 -1.06 -7.12 -15.20
N MET A 15 -1.64 -6.24 -14.36
CA MET A 15 -2.13 -6.60 -13.03
C MET A 15 -3.38 -7.46 -13.12
N ARG A 16 -4.30 -7.12 -14.04
CA ARG A 16 -5.50 -7.91 -14.27
C ARG A 16 -5.16 -9.34 -14.68
N GLN A 17 -4.24 -9.50 -15.63
CA GLN A 17 -3.77 -10.81 -16.06
C GLN A 17 -3.08 -11.58 -14.92
N ALA A 18 -2.34 -10.90 -14.04
CA ALA A 18 -1.73 -11.54 -12.88
C ALA A 18 -2.76 -12.06 -11.87
N LEU A 19 -3.81 -11.28 -11.60
CA LEU A 19 -4.96 -11.72 -10.78
C LEU A 19 -5.67 -12.91 -11.42
N ASP A 20 -5.98 -12.84 -12.72
CA ASP A 20 -6.67 -13.91 -13.43
C ASP A 20 -5.86 -15.23 -13.39
N ARG A 21 -4.53 -15.16 -13.59
CA ARG A 21 -3.64 -16.33 -13.46
C ARG A 21 -3.61 -16.93 -12.04
N ALA A 22 -3.80 -16.09 -11.03
CA ALA A 22 -3.82 -16.52 -9.63
C ALA A 22 -5.21 -16.99 -9.16
N GLY A 23 -6.22 -16.97 -10.03
CA GLY A 23 -7.59 -17.39 -9.70
C GLY A 23 -8.49 -16.27 -9.16
N GLY A 24 -8.07 -15.00 -9.29
CA GLY A 24 -8.82 -13.82 -8.85
C GLY A 24 -8.17 -13.09 -7.67
N ASP A 25 -8.94 -12.19 -7.06
CA ASP A 25 -8.51 -11.48 -5.84
C ASP A 25 -8.54 -12.45 -4.63
N PRO A 26 -7.40 -12.63 -3.92
CA PRO A 26 -7.31 -13.60 -2.83
C PRO A 26 -8.16 -13.23 -1.61
N SER A 27 -8.63 -11.99 -1.49
CA SER A 27 -9.56 -11.59 -0.42
C SER A 27 -11.00 -12.06 -0.67
N GLY A 28 -11.27 -12.66 -1.83
CA GLY A 28 -12.61 -13.03 -2.27
C GLY A 28 -13.44 -11.84 -2.77
N TRP A 29 -12.82 -10.66 -2.90
CA TRP A 29 -13.49 -9.47 -3.41
C TRP A 29 -13.67 -9.52 -4.93
N TYR A 30 -14.71 -8.84 -5.41
CA TYR A 30 -14.95 -8.70 -6.84
C TYR A 30 -13.94 -7.74 -7.47
N THR A 31 -13.20 -8.19 -8.48
CA THR A 31 -12.33 -7.32 -9.30
C THR A 31 -13.18 -6.55 -10.32
N PRO A 32 -13.40 -5.24 -10.15
CA PRO A 32 -14.24 -4.48 -11.06
C PRO A 32 -13.60 -4.36 -12.45
N PRO A 33 -14.41 -4.18 -13.52
CA PRO A 33 -13.87 -3.70 -14.78
C PRO A 33 -13.25 -2.33 -14.54
N TRP A 34 -12.11 -2.08 -15.17
CA TRP A 34 -11.44 -0.80 -15.13
C TRP A 34 -10.95 -0.45 -16.52
N THR A 35 -11.29 0.75 -16.97
CA THR A 35 -10.70 1.41 -18.14
C THR A 35 -10.46 2.87 -17.78
N LEU A 36 -9.56 3.52 -18.50
CA LEU A 36 -9.28 4.94 -18.27
C LEU A 36 -10.54 5.81 -18.52
N GLU A 37 -11.41 5.41 -19.44
CA GLU A 37 -12.67 6.11 -19.72
C GLU A 37 -13.65 6.02 -18.55
N LEU A 38 -13.77 4.84 -17.92
CA LEU A 38 -14.60 4.63 -16.73
C LEU A 38 -14.07 5.43 -15.54
N ASP A 39 -12.75 5.43 -15.37
CA ASP A 39 -12.04 6.19 -14.34
C ASP A 39 -12.30 7.70 -14.47
N GLN A 40 -12.12 8.25 -15.68
CA GLN A 40 -12.41 9.65 -16.00
C GLN A 40 -13.89 10.00 -15.82
N ASP A 41 -14.80 9.09 -16.20
CA ASP A 41 -16.23 9.33 -16.00
C ASP A 41 -16.60 9.41 -14.52
N MET A 42 -16.04 8.52 -13.70
CA MET A 42 -16.17 8.58 -12.25
C MET A 42 -15.59 9.88 -11.70
N GLY A 43 -14.40 10.28 -12.15
CA GLY A 43 -13.76 11.55 -11.75
C GLY A 43 -14.65 12.76 -12.03
N ARG A 44 -15.25 12.84 -13.23
CA ARG A 44 -16.20 13.90 -13.60
C ARG A 44 -17.44 13.91 -12.71
N ARG A 45 -18.07 12.75 -12.48
CA ARG A 45 -19.29 12.63 -11.63
C ARG A 45 -19.01 13.04 -10.19
N MET A 46 -17.85 12.64 -9.66
CA MET A 46 -17.44 12.90 -8.28
C MET A 46 -16.72 14.24 -8.09
N LYS A 47 -16.59 15.03 -9.18
CA LYS A 47 -15.89 16.32 -9.23
C LYS A 47 -14.46 16.26 -8.69
N VAL A 48 -13.76 15.16 -8.97
CA VAL A 48 -12.33 14.97 -8.68
C VAL A 48 -11.53 15.67 -9.78
N THR A 49 -10.58 16.51 -9.37
CA THR A 49 -9.70 17.24 -10.30
C THR A 49 -8.38 16.52 -10.55
N THR A 50 -7.91 15.76 -9.55
CA THR A 50 -6.66 14.98 -9.66
C THR A 50 -6.83 13.65 -8.94
N THR A 51 -6.42 12.57 -9.59
CA THR A 51 -6.44 11.21 -9.07
C THR A 51 -5.01 10.72 -8.91
N ILE A 52 -4.66 10.19 -7.73
CA ILE A 52 -3.39 9.51 -7.51
C ILE A 52 -3.64 8.00 -7.59
N LEU A 53 -3.13 7.39 -8.67
CA LEU A 53 -3.31 5.98 -8.96
C LEU A 53 -2.44 5.12 -8.04
N SER A 54 -2.99 4.00 -7.58
CA SER A 54 -2.26 2.97 -6.83
C SER A 54 -2.79 1.58 -7.22
N VAL A 55 -1.91 0.58 -7.25
CA VAL A 55 -2.37 -0.81 -7.42
C VAL A 55 -2.91 -1.30 -6.06
N THR A 56 -4.11 -1.87 -6.06
CA THR A 56 -4.71 -2.44 -4.83
C THR A 56 -3.96 -3.68 -4.34
N ALA A 57 -4.21 -4.09 -3.09
CA ALA A 57 -3.76 -5.37 -2.58
C ALA A 57 -4.28 -6.54 -3.44
N PRO A 58 -3.51 -7.62 -3.61
CA PRO A 58 -2.18 -7.88 -3.01
C PRO A 58 -1.01 -7.26 -3.79
N GLY A 59 -1.29 -6.46 -4.82
CA GLY A 59 -0.29 -5.82 -5.67
C GLY A 59 0.66 -6.83 -6.32
N PRO A 60 1.92 -6.45 -6.55
CA PRO A 60 2.91 -7.33 -7.18
C PRO A 60 3.15 -8.65 -6.42
N GLY A 61 2.82 -8.71 -5.13
CA GLY A 61 2.91 -9.92 -4.30
C GLY A 61 1.95 -11.04 -4.70
N ILE A 62 1.04 -10.81 -5.65
CA ILE A 62 0.26 -11.89 -6.27
C ILE A 62 1.16 -12.90 -7.00
N GLU A 63 2.30 -12.43 -7.53
CA GLU A 63 3.30 -13.27 -8.14
C GLU A 63 4.20 -13.85 -7.05
N ARG A 64 4.20 -15.18 -6.90
CA ARG A 64 5.01 -15.87 -5.87
C ARG A 64 6.50 -15.90 -6.21
N ASP A 65 6.83 -15.85 -7.50
CA ASP A 65 8.21 -15.74 -7.96
C ASP A 65 8.68 -14.28 -7.85
N ALA A 66 9.80 -14.07 -7.15
CA ALA A 66 10.31 -12.74 -6.84
C ALA A 66 10.63 -11.91 -8.10
N ALA A 67 11.22 -12.54 -9.13
CA ALA A 67 11.56 -11.86 -10.38
C ALA A 67 10.31 -11.44 -11.16
N ARG A 68 9.28 -12.29 -11.18
CA ARG A 68 7.97 -11.95 -11.76
C ARG A 68 7.27 -10.86 -10.98
N ALA A 69 7.32 -10.86 -9.64
CA ALA A 69 6.77 -9.80 -8.81
C ALA A 69 7.46 -8.45 -9.08
N ALA A 70 8.79 -8.43 -9.17
CA ALA A 70 9.53 -7.22 -9.51
C ALA A 70 9.20 -6.71 -10.92
N THR A 71 9.09 -7.61 -11.90
CA THR A 71 8.67 -7.27 -13.26
C THR A 71 7.25 -6.70 -13.29
N LEU A 72 6.32 -7.30 -12.55
CA LEU A 72 4.94 -6.83 -12.44
C LEU A 72 4.87 -5.44 -11.80
N ALA A 73 5.63 -5.20 -10.73
CA ALA A 73 5.74 -3.89 -10.10
C ALA A 73 6.18 -2.82 -11.12
N ARG A 74 7.26 -3.09 -11.86
CA ARG A 74 7.78 -2.22 -12.92
C ARG A 74 6.72 -1.90 -13.97
N SER A 75 6.06 -2.93 -14.53
CA SER A 75 5.06 -2.73 -15.58
C SER A 75 3.82 -1.97 -15.09
N CYS A 76 3.40 -2.18 -13.84
CA CYS A 76 2.34 -1.39 -13.23
C CYS A 76 2.73 0.09 -13.09
N ASN A 77 3.96 0.36 -12.64
CA ASN A 77 4.48 1.71 -12.47
C ASN A 77 4.62 2.45 -13.80
N GLU A 78 5.17 1.79 -14.83
CA GLU A 78 5.26 2.33 -16.19
C GLU A 78 3.88 2.64 -16.78
N SER A 79 2.88 1.76 -16.53
CA SER A 79 1.50 1.99 -16.96
C SER A 79 0.88 3.23 -16.28
N ALA A 80 1.06 3.38 -14.97
CA ALA A 80 0.59 4.56 -14.23
C ALA A 80 1.29 5.84 -14.70
N ALA A 81 2.60 5.78 -14.91
CA ALA A 81 3.40 6.89 -15.40
C ALA A 81 2.96 7.32 -16.81
N ALA A 82 2.65 6.37 -17.70
CA ALA A 82 2.13 6.68 -19.04
C ALA A 82 0.77 7.40 -18.99
N ILE A 83 -0.14 6.98 -18.11
CA ILE A 83 -1.42 7.66 -17.88
C ILE A 83 -1.19 9.09 -17.36
N ARG A 84 -0.29 9.24 -16.37
CA ARG A 84 0.10 10.53 -15.81
C ARG A 84 0.70 11.44 -16.88
N ASP A 85 1.65 10.95 -17.67
CA ASP A 85 2.33 11.74 -18.70
C ASP A 85 1.38 12.21 -19.81
N ALA A 86 0.36 11.41 -20.14
CA ALA A 86 -0.69 11.81 -21.07
C ALA A 86 -1.62 12.91 -20.50
N GLN A 87 -1.82 12.95 -19.18
CA GLN A 87 -2.74 13.87 -18.51
C GLN A 87 -2.21 14.39 -17.15
N PRO A 88 -1.09 15.14 -17.13
CA PRO A 88 -0.31 15.40 -15.91
C PRO A 88 -0.98 16.32 -14.89
N ARG A 89 -2.09 16.97 -15.26
CA ARG A 89 -2.90 17.76 -14.32
C ARG A 89 -4.01 16.95 -13.66
N GLN A 90 -4.39 15.82 -14.25
CA GLN A 90 -5.49 14.98 -13.79
C GLN A 90 -5.02 13.73 -13.06
N TYR A 91 -3.79 13.28 -13.33
CA TYR A 91 -3.27 12.06 -12.74
C TYR A 91 -1.92 12.30 -12.07
N GLY A 92 -1.69 11.51 -11.03
CA GLY A 92 -0.40 11.21 -10.40
C GLY A 92 -0.41 9.73 -10.01
N PHE A 93 0.64 9.23 -9.38
CA PHE A 93 0.64 7.84 -8.91
C PHE A 93 1.59 7.56 -7.75
N PHE A 94 1.21 6.57 -6.96
CA PHE A 94 2.08 5.93 -5.97
C PHE A 94 2.64 4.65 -6.55
N ALA A 95 3.97 4.55 -6.61
CA ALA A 95 4.66 3.39 -7.16
C ALA A 95 4.40 2.14 -6.32
N SER A 96 4.12 1.03 -6.99
CA SER A 96 4.09 -0.31 -6.41
C SER A 96 5.51 -0.85 -6.31
N VAL A 97 5.77 -1.67 -5.30
CA VAL A 97 7.05 -2.34 -5.08
C VAL A 97 6.85 -3.85 -4.90
N PRO A 98 7.86 -4.69 -5.16
CA PRO A 98 7.79 -6.11 -4.82
C PRO A 98 7.79 -6.33 -3.29
N SER A 99 7.86 -7.58 -2.85
CA SER A 99 7.95 -7.91 -1.43
C SER A 99 9.09 -7.17 -0.74
N LEU A 100 8.86 -6.58 0.44
CA LEU A 100 9.90 -5.86 1.19
C LEU A 100 11.04 -6.75 1.69
N PHE A 101 10.85 -8.07 1.69
CA PHE A 101 11.92 -9.03 1.94
C PHE A 101 12.94 -9.11 0.79
N ASP A 102 12.59 -8.68 -0.41
CA ASP A 102 13.52 -8.48 -1.53
C ASP A 102 14.02 -7.03 -1.52
N THR A 103 14.78 -6.69 -0.48
CA THR A 103 15.20 -5.30 -0.19
C THR A 103 15.94 -4.67 -1.37
N GLU A 104 16.81 -5.41 -2.07
CA GLU A 104 17.54 -4.89 -3.22
C GLU A 104 16.59 -4.54 -4.38
N ALA A 105 15.66 -5.44 -4.72
CA ALA A 105 14.69 -5.18 -5.78
C ALA A 105 13.79 -3.99 -5.44
N VAL A 106 13.36 -3.86 -4.18
CA VAL A 106 12.54 -2.72 -3.74
C VAL A 106 13.30 -1.40 -3.87
N LEU A 107 14.54 -1.34 -3.37
CA LEU A 107 15.34 -0.11 -3.46
C LEU A 107 15.61 0.29 -4.93
N LYS A 108 15.89 -0.69 -5.79
CA LYS A 108 16.05 -0.46 -7.23
C LYS A 108 14.77 0.04 -7.89
N GLU A 109 13.62 -0.50 -7.49
CA GLU A 109 12.32 -0.07 -8.03
C GLU A 109 11.95 1.34 -7.54
N ILE A 110 12.15 1.64 -6.26
CA ILE A 110 11.95 2.98 -5.71
C ILE A 110 12.84 3.98 -6.45
N ASP A 111 14.13 3.67 -6.61
CA ASP A 111 15.03 4.58 -7.30
C ASP A 111 14.57 4.87 -8.74
N TYR A 112 14.22 3.83 -9.49
CA TYR A 112 13.69 4.00 -10.85
C TYR A 112 12.37 4.78 -10.88
N ALA A 113 11.42 4.46 -10.00
CA ALA A 113 10.12 5.11 -9.95
C ALA A 113 10.25 6.61 -9.68
N TYR A 114 11.16 7.03 -8.80
CA TYR A 114 11.39 8.44 -8.51
C TYR A 114 12.20 9.15 -9.60
N THR A 115 13.30 8.54 -10.07
CA THR A 115 14.25 9.22 -10.98
C THR A 115 13.79 9.20 -12.43
N SER A 116 13.20 8.10 -12.88
CA SER A 116 12.84 7.88 -14.28
C SER A 116 11.35 8.13 -14.50
N LEU A 117 10.50 7.64 -13.60
CA LEU A 117 9.04 7.78 -13.73
C LEU A 117 8.47 8.98 -12.98
N ARG A 118 9.24 9.66 -12.13
CA ARG A 118 8.79 10.82 -11.33
C ARG A 118 7.49 10.51 -10.56
N ALA A 119 7.48 9.38 -9.85
CA ALA A 119 6.37 8.98 -8.99
C ALA A 119 6.12 9.99 -7.86
N ASP A 120 4.86 10.12 -7.42
CA ASP A 120 4.45 11.06 -6.38
C ASP A 120 4.58 10.48 -4.95
N GLY A 121 4.90 9.19 -4.86
CA GLY A 121 5.02 8.43 -3.62
C GLY A 121 5.13 6.93 -3.87
N VAL A 122 5.00 6.13 -2.83
CA VAL A 122 4.99 4.66 -2.88
C VAL A 122 3.79 4.08 -2.16
N THR A 123 3.25 2.97 -2.68
CA THR A 123 2.26 2.17 -1.97
C THR A 123 2.96 1.03 -1.25
N LEU A 124 2.77 0.93 0.06
CA LEU A 124 3.17 -0.21 0.87
C LEU A 124 1.94 -0.92 1.42
N PHE A 125 2.02 -2.23 1.60
CA PHE A 125 0.97 -3.00 2.26
C PHE A 125 1.23 -3.12 3.77
N THR A 126 0.17 -3.36 4.55
CA THR A 126 0.26 -3.43 6.02
C THR A 126 1.25 -4.47 6.53
N ARG A 127 1.45 -5.57 5.79
CA ARG A 127 2.41 -6.63 6.12
C ARG A 127 2.92 -7.36 4.86
N TYR A 128 4.02 -8.10 5.01
CA TYR A 128 4.65 -8.87 3.94
C TYR A 128 5.02 -10.30 4.38
N GLY A 129 5.08 -11.22 3.41
CA GLY A 129 5.37 -12.64 3.64
C GLY A 129 4.25 -13.39 4.35
N ASP A 130 4.55 -14.60 4.83
CA ASP A 130 3.55 -15.51 5.41
C ASP A 130 3.23 -15.20 6.89
N GLY A 131 4.09 -14.43 7.56
CA GLY A 131 3.97 -14.09 8.98
C GLY A 131 3.40 -12.70 9.26
N PRO A 132 3.31 -12.32 10.55
CA PRO A 132 2.87 -11.00 10.99
C PRO A 132 3.99 -9.95 10.84
N ASN A 133 4.65 -9.92 9.68
CA ASN A 133 5.74 -8.99 9.41
C ASN A 133 5.18 -7.65 8.96
N TYR A 134 4.73 -6.86 9.94
CA TYR A 134 4.27 -5.49 9.74
C TYR A 134 5.44 -4.55 9.41
N LEU A 135 5.10 -3.31 9.06
CA LEU A 135 6.05 -2.35 8.47
C LEU A 135 7.18 -1.90 9.42
N GLY A 136 7.04 -2.10 10.73
CA GLY A 136 8.05 -1.90 11.77
C GLY A 136 9.11 -3.00 11.86
N HIS A 137 8.96 -4.08 11.09
CA HIS A 137 9.90 -5.20 11.10
C HIS A 137 11.33 -4.77 10.75
N ALA A 138 12.32 -5.27 11.50
CA ALA A 138 13.72 -4.84 11.39
C ALA A 138 14.31 -4.99 9.98
N ALA A 139 13.90 -6.01 9.22
CA ALA A 139 14.35 -6.22 7.85
C ALA A 139 13.93 -5.09 6.89
N PHE A 140 12.90 -4.30 7.21
CA PHE A 140 12.41 -3.23 6.34
C PHE A 140 13.06 -1.87 6.63
N ARG A 141 13.93 -1.79 7.66
CA ARG A 141 14.65 -0.56 8.02
C ARG A 141 15.45 0.07 6.87
N PRO A 142 16.17 -0.67 6.01
CA PRO A 142 16.87 -0.07 4.87
C PRO A 142 15.94 0.62 3.88
N ILE A 143 14.72 0.11 3.71
CA ILE A 143 13.70 0.68 2.82
C ILE A 143 13.16 1.98 3.44
N TRP A 144 12.87 1.98 4.74
CA TRP A 144 12.50 3.20 5.47
C TRP A 144 13.59 4.28 5.44
N ALA A 145 14.86 3.89 5.53
CA ALA A 145 15.98 4.81 5.42
C ALA A 145 16.03 5.51 4.06
N ASP A 146 15.85 4.76 2.95
CA ASP A 146 15.82 5.35 1.61
C ASP A 146 14.58 6.23 1.39
N LEU A 147 13.40 5.78 1.81
CA LEU A 147 12.17 6.58 1.73
C LEU A 147 12.27 7.88 2.53
N SER A 148 12.82 7.84 3.74
CA SER A 148 13.01 9.03 4.58
C SER A 148 14.02 9.99 3.96
N ARG A 149 15.10 9.50 3.37
CA ARG A 149 16.09 10.36 2.67
C ARG A 149 15.47 11.11 1.49
N ARG A 150 14.39 10.59 0.91
CA ARG A 150 13.66 11.18 -0.22
C ARG A 150 12.50 12.09 0.20
N ASP A 151 12.24 12.25 1.49
CA ASP A 151 11.03 12.88 2.03
C ASP A 151 9.73 12.28 1.43
N ALA A 152 9.76 10.95 1.22
CA ALA A 152 8.77 10.23 0.43
C ALA A 152 7.36 10.29 1.03
N VAL A 153 6.35 10.37 0.16
CA VAL A 153 4.96 10.05 0.53
C VAL A 153 4.78 8.53 0.49
N VAL A 154 4.32 7.96 1.59
CA VAL A 154 4.10 6.52 1.76
C VAL A 154 2.61 6.27 2.01
N PHE A 155 1.92 5.76 1.00
CA PHE A 155 0.53 5.34 1.12
C PHE A 155 0.47 3.89 1.60
N ILE A 156 -0.05 3.68 2.81
CA ILE A 156 -0.18 2.36 3.42
C ILE A 156 -1.60 1.86 3.17
N HIS A 157 -1.69 0.86 2.30
CA HIS A 157 -2.93 0.16 1.99
C HIS A 157 -2.99 -1.18 2.75
N PRO A 158 -4.15 -1.60 3.27
CA PRO A 158 -4.26 -2.92 3.89
C PRO A 158 -4.10 -4.06 2.89
N THR A 159 -3.57 -5.17 3.39
CA THR A 159 -3.69 -6.50 2.79
C THR A 159 -4.35 -7.43 3.80
N HIS A 160 -4.62 -8.67 3.39
CA HIS A 160 -5.15 -9.72 4.27
C HIS A 160 -4.37 -9.86 5.59
N PRO A 161 -5.02 -10.10 6.74
CA PRO A 161 -4.36 -10.54 7.96
C PRO A 161 -3.65 -11.89 7.78
N VAL A 162 -2.82 -12.29 8.74
CA VAL A 162 -2.16 -13.62 8.73
C VAL A 162 -3.21 -14.73 8.81
N ASP A 163 -4.16 -14.59 9.73
CA ASP A 163 -5.34 -15.45 9.80
C ASP A 163 -6.41 -14.92 8.86
N THR A 164 -6.61 -15.61 7.75
CA THR A 164 -7.62 -15.27 6.74
C THR A 164 -8.98 -15.92 6.99
N GLN A 165 -9.18 -16.57 8.14
CA GLN A 165 -10.47 -17.14 8.50
C GLN A 165 -11.51 -16.02 8.59
N LEU A 166 -12.56 -16.13 7.78
CA LEU A 166 -13.64 -15.16 7.78
C LEU A 166 -14.41 -15.25 9.09
N VAL A 167 -14.60 -14.10 9.74
CA VAL A 167 -15.50 -13.97 10.90
C VAL A 167 -16.94 -14.37 10.51
N ASN A 168 -17.33 -14.05 9.28
CA ASN A 168 -18.59 -14.41 8.68
C ASN A 168 -18.39 -14.57 7.17
N GLN A 169 -18.94 -15.64 6.57
CA GLN A 169 -18.83 -15.91 5.13
C GLN A 169 -19.36 -14.78 4.22
N TRP A 170 -20.22 -13.90 4.75
CA TRP A 170 -20.77 -12.74 4.05
C TRP A 170 -19.96 -11.45 4.23
N LEU A 171 -18.88 -11.50 5.03
CA LEU A 171 -18.00 -10.37 5.32
C LEU A 171 -16.62 -10.66 4.75
N PRO A 172 -16.38 -10.41 3.46
CA PRO A 172 -15.03 -10.48 2.89
C PRO A 172 -14.10 -9.49 3.62
N GLN A 173 -12.82 -9.82 3.67
CA GLN A 173 -11.82 -9.12 4.47
C GLN A 173 -11.76 -7.60 4.27
N PRO A 174 -11.96 -7.03 3.05
CA PRO A 174 -11.97 -5.59 2.86
C PRO A 174 -13.04 -4.85 3.68
N MET A 175 -14.16 -5.49 3.99
CA MET A 175 -15.28 -4.84 4.67
C MET A 175 -15.03 -4.60 6.16
N PHE A 176 -14.24 -5.46 6.81
CA PHE A 176 -14.03 -5.39 8.26
C PHE A 176 -12.56 -5.51 8.63
N ASP A 177 -11.86 -6.56 8.18
CA ASP A 177 -10.49 -6.84 8.62
C ASP A 177 -9.46 -5.81 8.14
N TYR A 178 -9.63 -5.24 6.94
CA TYR A 178 -8.69 -4.29 6.35
C TYR A 178 -8.49 -3.00 7.17
N PRO A 179 -9.55 -2.32 7.67
CA PRO A 179 -9.40 -1.26 8.65
C PRO A 179 -8.65 -1.67 9.94
N HIS A 180 -8.84 -2.91 10.41
CA HIS A 180 -8.09 -3.41 11.57
C HIS A 180 -6.60 -3.61 11.23
N GLU A 181 -6.27 -4.18 10.07
CA GLU A 181 -4.89 -4.33 9.59
C GLU A 181 -4.18 -2.98 9.45
N THR A 182 -4.90 -1.97 8.95
CA THR A 182 -4.37 -0.60 8.88
C THR A 182 -4.01 -0.07 10.28
N GLY A 183 -4.89 -0.27 11.26
CA GLY A 183 -4.63 0.10 12.65
C GLY A 183 -3.45 -0.65 13.27
N ARG A 184 -3.30 -1.95 12.98
CA ARG A 184 -2.17 -2.77 13.46
C ARG A 184 -0.83 -2.28 12.89
N ALA A 185 -0.75 -2.07 11.58
CA ALA A 185 0.46 -1.54 10.94
C ALA A 185 0.84 -0.17 11.49
N ALA A 186 -0.15 0.69 11.76
CA ALA A 186 0.12 2.00 12.33
C ALA A 186 0.64 1.92 13.79
N MET A 187 0.06 1.05 14.62
CA MET A 187 0.55 0.82 15.99
C MET A 187 1.97 0.23 16.00
N ASP A 188 2.25 -0.70 15.09
CA ASP A 188 3.57 -1.29 14.92
C ASP A 188 4.61 -0.23 14.51
N LEU A 189 4.30 0.65 13.56
CA LEU A 189 5.17 1.77 13.20
C LEU A 189 5.44 2.74 14.37
N LEU A 190 4.41 3.06 15.16
CA LEU A 190 4.55 3.95 16.32
C LEU A 190 5.42 3.36 17.42
N THR A 191 5.40 2.04 17.59
CA THR A 191 6.07 1.35 18.70
C THR A 191 7.43 0.75 18.33
N SER A 192 7.72 0.54 17.04
CA SER A 192 8.97 -0.06 16.54
C SER A 192 10.18 0.89 16.47
N GLY A 193 10.00 2.19 16.64
CA GLY A 193 11.07 3.18 16.50
C GLY A 193 11.25 3.72 15.07
N ILE A 194 10.55 3.18 14.07
CA ILE A 194 10.71 3.56 12.66
C ILE A 194 10.46 5.04 12.43
N LEU A 195 9.38 5.59 13.00
CA LEU A 195 9.02 6.99 12.79
C LEU A 195 10.00 7.97 13.45
N GLN A 196 10.65 7.55 14.54
CA GLN A 196 11.68 8.35 15.21
C GLN A 196 13.00 8.31 14.44
N ASP A 197 13.38 7.14 13.94
CA ASP A 197 14.65 6.94 13.23
C ASP A 197 14.62 7.49 11.80
N TYR A 198 13.44 7.54 11.16
CA TYR A 198 13.25 7.87 9.75
C TYR A 198 12.16 8.96 9.55
N PRO A 199 12.37 10.18 10.07
CA PRO A 199 11.33 11.21 10.18
C PRO A 199 10.94 11.90 8.86
N GLY A 200 11.64 11.65 7.76
CA GLY A 200 11.36 12.28 6.46
C GLY A 200 10.10 11.74 5.76
N CYS A 201 9.61 10.55 6.15
CA CYS A 201 8.46 9.94 5.49
C CYS A 201 7.13 10.64 5.86
N LYS A 202 6.30 10.92 4.85
CA LYS A 202 4.92 11.42 5.01
C LYS A 202 3.94 10.27 4.78
N ILE A 203 3.36 9.77 5.85
CA ILE A 203 2.53 8.56 5.79
C ILE A 203 1.04 8.90 5.61
N ILE A 204 0.41 8.26 4.64
CA ILE A 204 -1.04 8.25 4.43
C ILE A 204 -1.55 6.86 4.80
N LEU A 205 -2.37 6.77 5.85
CA LEU A 205 -3.04 5.53 6.23
C LEU A 205 -4.42 5.47 5.54
N SER A 206 -4.70 4.38 4.83
CA SER A 206 -6.02 4.13 4.24
C SER A 206 -7.16 4.19 5.28
N HIS A 207 -8.39 4.39 4.80
CA HIS A 207 -9.62 4.25 5.61
C HIS A 207 -9.61 5.09 6.90
N ALA A 208 -9.14 6.34 6.80
CA ALA A 208 -9.01 7.27 7.94
C ALA A 208 -8.13 6.75 9.09
N GLY A 209 -7.10 5.97 8.79
CA GLY A 209 -6.25 5.33 9.80
C GLY A 209 -6.79 4.01 10.33
N GLY A 210 -7.88 3.49 9.74
CA GLY A 210 -8.53 2.28 10.18
C GLY A 210 -9.02 2.42 11.62
N THR A 211 -8.56 1.53 12.50
CA THR A 211 -8.91 1.58 13.93
C THR A 211 -7.98 2.45 14.77
N LEU A 212 -6.90 3.01 14.20
CA LEU A 212 -5.93 3.82 14.94
C LEU A 212 -6.57 5.00 15.70
N PRO A 213 -7.41 5.86 15.08
CA PRO A 213 -7.93 7.05 15.77
C PRO A 213 -8.75 6.71 17.02
N TYR A 214 -9.39 5.54 17.03
CA TYR A 214 -10.23 5.08 18.13
C TYR A 214 -9.44 4.35 19.23
N LEU A 215 -8.30 3.74 18.90
CA LEU A 215 -7.54 2.88 19.82
C LEU A 215 -6.23 3.50 20.34
N ILE A 216 -5.75 4.60 19.73
CA ILE A 216 -4.46 5.23 20.09
C ILE A 216 -4.36 5.58 21.57
N HIS A 217 -5.39 6.18 22.15
CA HIS A 217 -5.37 6.58 23.57
C HIS A 217 -5.27 5.38 24.51
N ARG A 218 -5.93 4.27 24.15
CA ARG A 218 -5.87 3.02 24.92
C ARG A 218 -4.44 2.48 24.95
N ALA A 219 -3.79 2.37 23.78
CA ALA A 219 -2.41 1.92 23.71
C ALA A 219 -1.46 2.86 24.47
N ALA A 220 -1.58 4.18 24.26
CA ALA A 220 -0.74 5.18 24.91
C ALA A 220 -0.83 5.15 26.45
N THR A 221 -2.02 4.88 27.00
CA THR A 221 -2.21 4.76 28.46
C THR A 221 -1.59 3.49 29.02
N MET A 222 -1.56 2.41 28.25
CA MET A 222 -1.06 1.11 28.72
C MET A 222 0.45 0.97 28.58
N LEU A 223 1.04 1.51 27.50
CA LEU A 223 2.46 1.35 27.16
C LEU A 223 3.45 1.63 28.31
N PRO A 224 3.31 2.69 29.13
CA PRO A 224 4.24 2.97 30.22
C PRO A 224 4.29 1.89 31.31
N PHE A 225 3.25 1.07 31.41
CA PHE A 225 3.13 -0.01 32.40
C PHE A 225 3.57 -1.37 31.85
N MET A 226 3.88 -1.46 30.55
CA MET A 226 4.30 -2.70 29.91
C MET A 226 5.80 -2.91 30.09
N PRO A 227 6.26 -4.16 30.31
CA PRO A 227 7.68 -4.47 30.18
C PRO A 227 8.15 -4.12 28.76
N ARG A 228 9.42 -3.73 28.61
CA ARG A 228 10.00 -3.36 27.31
C ARG A 228 9.90 -4.47 26.26
N THR A 229 9.75 -5.71 26.70
CA THR A 229 9.36 -6.87 25.87
C THR A 229 8.25 -7.63 26.58
N LEU A 230 7.13 -7.83 25.90
CA LEU A 230 6.18 -8.88 26.23
C LEU A 230 6.84 -10.19 25.79
N GLY A 231 7.57 -10.83 26.70
CA GLY A 231 8.19 -12.12 26.41
C GLY A 231 7.17 -13.10 25.87
N LEU A 232 7.35 -13.48 24.60
CA LEU A 232 6.89 -14.72 24.00
C LEU A 232 8.14 -15.47 23.52
#